data_AF-A0A6J3HFG3-F1
#
_entry.id   AF-A0A6J3HFG3-F1
#
_cell.length_a   1.000
_cell.length_b   1.000
_cell.length_c   1.000
_cell.angle_alpha   90.00
_cell.angle_beta   90.00
_cell.angle_gamma   90.00
#
_symmetry.space_group_name_H-M   'P 1'
#
loop_
_entity.id
_entity.type
_entity.pdbx_description
1 polymer ?
#
loop_
_entity_poly.entity_id
_entity_poly.type
_entity_poly.pdbx_seq_one_letter_code
_entity_poly.pdbx_strand_id
1 'polypeptide(L)'
;MQMPQGNPLLLSHSLQELLARDTVQVELIPEKKGLFLKHVEYEVSSQRFKSSVYRRYNDFVVFQEMLLHKFPYRMVPALPPKRMLGADREFIEARRRALKRFVNLVARHPLFSEDVVLKLFLSFSGSDVQNKLKESAQCVGDEFMNCKLATRAKVFF
;
A
#
# COMPACT_ATOMS: atom_id res chain seq x y z
N MET A 1 -17.79 26.25 -9.88
CA MET A 1 -18.36 25.10 -10.61
C MET A 1 -18.68 24.01 -9.60
N GLN A 2 -19.96 23.72 -9.37
CA GLN A 2 -20.40 22.59 -8.56
C GLN A 2 -20.03 21.31 -9.30
N MET A 3 -19.24 20.42 -8.68
CA MET A 3 -19.05 19.09 -9.25
C MET A 3 -20.42 18.39 -9.32
N PRO A 4 -20.79 17.79 -10.46
CA PRO A 4 -22.02 17.02 -10.54
C PRO A 4 -21.98 15.95 -9.45
N GLN A 5 -23.07 15.77 -8.71
CA GLN A 5 -23.23 14.64 -7.82
C GLN A 5 -23.14 13.37 -8.68
N GLY A 6 -21.93 12.81 -8.76
CA GLY A 6 -21.64 11.68 -9.62
C GLY A 6 -22.48 10.49 -9.21
N ASN A 7 -23.04 9.80 -10.20
CA ASN A 7 -23.62 8.48 -10.00
C ASN A 7 -22.58 7.61 -9.26
N PRO A 8 -22.90 7.04 -8.08
CA PRO A 8 -21.96 6.23 -7.31
C PRO A 8 -21.48 4.97 -8.06
N LEU A 9 -22.13 4.62 -9.18
CA LEU A 9 -21.75 3.52 -10.07
C LEU A 9 -20.79 3.94 -11.20
N LEU A 10 -20.56 5.24 -11.41
CA LEU A 10 -19.63 5.73 -12.43
C LEU A 10 -18.28 6.04 -11.80
N LEU A 11 -17.20 5.55 -12.43
CA LEU A 11 -15.83 5.89 -12.05
C LEU A 11 -15.62 7.39 -12.24
N SER A 12 -15.51 8.12 -11.13
CA SER A 12 -15.32 9.57 -11.10
C SER A 12 -13.94 10.03 -11.58
N HIS A 13 -13.04 9.09 -11.90
CA HIS A 13 -11.65 9.37 -12.22
C HIS A 13 -11.23 8.77 -13.55
N SER A 14 -10.51 9.56 -14.34
CA SER A 14 -9.86 9.08 -15.57
C SER A 14 -8.59 8.28 -15.25
N LEU A 15 -8.17 7.39 -16.17
CA LEU A 15 -6.91 6.66 -16.00
C LEU A 15 -5.71 7.60 -15.80
N GLN A 16 -5.68 8.73 -16.52
CA GLN A 16 -4.62 9.73 -16.40
C GLN A 16 -4.59 10.34 -14.99
N GLU A 17 -5.74 10.67 -14.41
CA GLU A 17 -5.82 11.15 -13.02
C GLU A 17 -5.34 10.11 -12.01
N LEU A 18 -5.71 8.83 -12.21
CA LEU A 18 -5.26 7.75 -11.34
C LEU A 18 -3.74 7.57 -11.41
N LEU A 19 -3.17 7.56 -12.62
CA LEU A 19 -1.72 7.45 -12.83
C LEU A 19 -0.94 8.63 -12.25
N ALA A 20 -1.53 9.82 -12.24
CA ALA A 20 -0.92 11.04 -11.71
C ALA A 20 -0.92 11.13 -10.17
N ARG A 21 -1.69 10.28 -9.46
CA ARG A 21 -1.78 10.34 -7.98
C ARG A 21 -0.44 10.12 -7.29
N ASP A 22 0.31 9.12 -7.73
CA ASP A 22 1.66 8.87 -7.25
C ASP A 22 2.44 8.00 -8.26
N THR A 23 3.76 8.13 -8.20
CA THR A 23 4.69 7.22 -8.86
C THR A 23 5.68 6.74 -7.82
N VAL A 24 5.63 5.44 -7.52
CA VAL A 24 6.47 4.82 -6.51
C VAL A 24 7.55 3.98 -7.18
N GLN A 25 8.81 4.23 -6.84
CA GLN A 25 9.95 3.41 -7.24
C GLN A 25 10.28 2.39 -6.16
N VAL A 26 10.74 1.21 -6.57
CA VAL A 26 11.16 0.14 -5.66
C VAL A 26 12.46 -0.43 -6.20
N GLU A 27 13.58 -0.13 -5.54
CA GLU A 27 14.92 -0.54 -5.97
C GLU A 27 15.56 -1.49 -4.95
N LEU A 28 16.35 -2.44 -5.43
CA LEU A 28 17.06 -3.38 -4.56
C LEU A 28 18.28 -2.67 -3.95
N ILE A 29 18.40 -2.68 -2.63
CA ILE A 29 19.61 -2.17 -1.98
C ILE A 29 20.74 -3.20 -2.13
N PRO A 30 21.88 -2.83 -2.75
CA PRO A 30 23.02 -3.72 -2.83
C PRO A 30 23.61 -3.93 -1.44
N GLU A 31 24.03 -5.16 -1.15
CA GLU A 31 24.78 -5.46 0.06
C GLU A 31 26.08 -4.62 0.05
N LYS A 32 26.19 -3.67 0.99
CA LYS A 32 27.42 -2.88 1.15
C LYS A 32 28.48 -3.79 1.77
N LYS A 33 29.70 -3.77 1.22
CA LYS A 33 30.86 -4.49 1.78
C LYS A 33 30.98 -4.15 3.28
N GLY A 34 30.89 -5.18 4.14
CA GLY A 34 30.97 -5.04 5.60
C GLY A 34 29.64 -4.87 6.34
N LEU A 35 28.50 -4.76 5.64
CA LEU A 35 27.18 -4.68 6.25
C LEU A 35 26.35 -5.92 5.90
N PHE A 36 26.31 -6.89 6.80
CA PHE A 36 25.48 -8.09 6.65
C PHE A 36 24.01 -7.76 6.93
N LEU A 37 23.22 -7.55 5.88
CA LEU A 37 21.78 -7.42 6.00
C LEU A 37 21.16 -8.79 6.26
N LYS A 38 20.48 -8.96 7.40
CA LYS A 38 19.77 -10.21 7.73
C LYS A 38 18.64 -10.54 6.74
N HIS A 39 18.15 -9.53 6.03
CA HIS A 39 17.05 -9.65 5.09
C HIS A 39 17.33 -8.81 3.84
N VAL A 40 16.76 -9.23 2.71
CA VAL A 40 16.73 -8.41 1.49
C VAL A 40 15.84 -7.20 1.74
N GLU A 41 16.43 -6.01 1.59
CA GLU A 41 15.75 -4.73 1.72
C GLU A 41 15.60 -4.03 0.37
N TYR A 42 14.52 -3.27 0.25
CA TYR A 42 14.19 -2.47 -0.91
C TYR A 42 14.08 -1.01 -0.47
N GLU A 43 14.65 -0.13 -1.28
CA GLU A 43 14.36 1.29 -1.20
C GLU A 43 13.03 1.56 -1.91
N VAL A 44 12.10 2.17 -1.19
CA VAL A 44 10.77 2.53 -1.69
C VAL A 44 10.65 4.04 -1.68
N SER A 45 10.58 4.64 -2.88
CA SER A 45 10.56 6.10 -3.04
C SER A 45 9.23 6.56 -3.62
N SER A 46 8.53 7.45 -2.92
CA SER A 46 7.26 8.04 -3.38
C SER A 46 7.49 9.46 -3.87
N GLN A 47 7.01 9.77 -5.07
CA GLN A 47 7.02 11.14 -5.60
C GLN A 47 6.03 12.04 -4.86
N ARG A 48 4.82 11.54 -4.57
CA ARG A 48 3.77 12.28 -3.85
C ARG A 48 4.23 12.70 -2.46
N PHE A 49 4.86 11.80 -1.71
CA PHE A 49 5.28 12.06 -0.33
C PHE A 49 6.70 12.62 -0.21
N LYS A 50 7.44 12.73 -1.32
CA LYS A 50 8.85 13.18 -1.35
C LYS A 50 9.71 12.43 -0.34
N SER A 51 9.49 11.12 -0.22
CA SER A 51 10.12 10.26 0.78
C SER A 51 10.84 9.10 0.10
N SER A 52 11.91 8.64 0.74
CA SER A 52 12.55 7.36 0.44
C SER A 52 12.72 6.59 1.75
N VAL A 53 12.18 5.38 1.80
CA VAL A 53 12.18 4.53 3.00
C VAL A 53 12.65 3.12 2.68
N TYR A 54 13.23 2.45 3.66
CA TYR A 54 13.66 1.07 3.52
C TYR A 54 12.57 0.12 3.99
N ARG A 55 12.28 -0.90 3.17
CA ARG A 55 11.27 -1.92 3.44
C ARG A 55 11.80 -3.29 3.08
N ARG A 56 11.50 -4.30 3.90
CA ARG A 56 11.68 -5.71 3.53
C ARG A 56 10.37 -6.31 3.06
N TYR A 57 10.43 -7.48 2.41
CA TYR A 57 9.23 -8.18 1.91
C TYR A 57 8.14 -8.36 2.98
N ASN A 58 8.51 -8.72 4.21
CA ASN A 58 7.53 -8.92 5.28
C ASN A 58 6.83 -7.61 5.71
N ASP A 59 7.41 -6.44 5.46
CA ASP A 59 6.72 -5.17 5.73
C ASP A 59 5.58 -4.96 4.72
N PHE A 60 5.80 -5.35 3.46
CA PHE A 60 4.73 -5.37 2.46
C PHE A 60 3.62 -6.36 2.82
N VAL A 61 3.95 -7.53 3.40
CA VAL A 61 2.95 -8.51 3.87
C VAL A 61 2.06 -7.89 4.93
N VAL A 62 2.64 -7.30 5.98
CA VAL A 62 1.86 -6.62 7.03
C VAL A 62 1.05 -5.47 6.46
N PHE A 63 1.61 -4.71 5.52
CA PHE A 63 0.89 -3.63 4.85
C PHE A 63 -0.33 -4.14 4.06
N GLN A 64 -0.18 -5.23 3.29
CA GLN A 64 -1.29 -5.86 2.58
C GLN A 64 -2.36 -6.40 3.54
N GLU A 65 -1.96 -7.02 4.65
CA GLU A 65 -2.89 -7.49 5.69
C GLU A 65 -3.73 -6.34 6.25
N MET A 66 -3.11 -5.18 6.52
CA MET A 66 -3.84 -4.00 7.00
C MET A 66 -4.80 -3.45 5.96
N LEU A 67 -4.43 -3.44 4.67
CA LEU A 67 -5.34 -3.06 3.58
C LEU A 67 -6.54 -4.02 3.49
N LEU A 68 -6.31 -5.33 3.57
CA LEU A 68 -7.37 -6.34 3.53
C LEU A 68 -8.33 -6.20 4.72
N HIS A 69 -7.79 -5.94 5.91
CA HIS A 69 -8.60 -5.73 7.10
C HIS A 69 -9.45 -4.46 7.02
N LYS A 70 -8.87 -3.37 6.53
CA LYS A 70 -9.54 -2.06 6.47
C LYS A 70 -10.50 -1.93 5.29
N PHE A 71 -10.24 -2.63 4.18
CA PHE A 71 -11.02 -2.53 2.94
C PHE A 71 -11.52 -3.90 2.46
N PRO A 72 -12.34 -4.61 3.25
CA PRO A 72 -12.75 -5.99 2.95
C PRO A 72 -13.63 -6.13 1.70
N TYR A 73 -14.22 -5.03 1.23
CA TYR A 73 -15.08 -4.99 0.04
C TYR A 73 -14.34 -4.53 -1.23
N ARG A 74 -13.02 -4.43 -1.18
CA ARG A 74 -12.18 -3.95 -2.28
C ARG A 74 -11.17 -4.99 -2.71
N MET A 75 -10.83 -4.95 -4.00
CA MET A 75 -9.75 -5.79 -4.52
C MET A 75 -8.39 -5.21 -4.12
N VAL A 76 -7.78 -5.81 -3.09
CA VAL A 76 -6.39 -5.51 -2.72
C VAL A 76 -5.44 -6.31 -3.64
N PRO A 77 -4.47 -5.68 -4.32
CA PRO A 77 -3.54 -6.39 -5.19
C PRO A 77 -2.77 -7.49 -4.46
N ALA A 78 -2.48 -8.61 -5.14
CA ALA A 78 -1.72 -9.71 -4.57
C ALA A 78 -0.22 -9.38 -4.47
N LEU A 79 0.44 -9.86 -3.42
CA LEU A 79 1.90 -9.85 -3.30
C LEU A 79 2.52 -11.02 -4.08
N PRO A 80 3.79 -10.89 -4.50
CA PRO A 80 4.54 -12.03 -5.02
C PRO A 80 4.65 -13.12 -3.94
N PRO A 81 4.77 -14.41 -4.31
CA PRO A 81 4.76 -15.50 -3.34
C PRO A 81 5.89 -15.39 -2.31
N LYS A 82 5.56 -15.82 -1.08
CA LYS A 82 6.57 -16.05 -0.04
C LYS A 82 7.37 -17.28 -0.46
N ARG A 83 8.63 -17.08 -0.82
CA ARG A 83 9.49 -18.16 -1.32
C ARG A 83 9.74 -19.21 -0.23
N MET A 84 9.82 -20.47 -0.64
CA MET A 84 10.10 -21.58 0.29
C MET A 84 11.57 -22.04 0.29
N LEU A 85 12.37 -21.80 -0.77
CA LEU A 85 13.80 -22.19 -0.86
C LEU A 85 14.62 -21.20 -1.73
N GLY A 86 15.89 -20.94 -1.36
CA GLY A 86 16.98 -20.32 -2.17
C GLY A 86 16.77 -18.95 -2.85
N ALA A 87 17.50 -17.89 -2.46
CA ALA A 87 17.38 -16.55 -3.06
C ALA A 87 18.33 -16.32 -4.21
N ASP A 88 18.01 -16.86 -5.38
CA ASP A 88 18.71 -16.42 -6.58
C ASP A 88 18.35 -14.97 -6.93
N ARG A 89 19.21 -14.38 -7.76
CA ARG A 89 19.13 -12.97 -8.16
C ARG A 89 17.88 -12.72 -8.99
N GLU A 90 17.51 -13.68 -9.82
CA GLU A 90 16.34 -13.68 -10.70
C GLU A 90 15.06 -13.57 -9.88
N PHE A 91 14.94 -14.34 -8.81
CA PHE A 91 13.82 -14.27 -7.90
C PHE A 91 13.73 -12.92 -7.19
N ILE A 92 14.85 -12.40 -6.69
CA ILE A 92 14.86 -11.10 -5.99
C ILE A 92 14.40 -9.99 -6.94
N GLU A 93 14.87 -10.01 -8.18
CA GLU A 93 14.53 -9.02 -9.18
C GLU A 93 13.07 -9.16 -9.66
N ALA A 94 12.58 -10.39 -9.83
CA ALA A 94 11.16 -10.65 -10.11
C ALA A 94 10.25 -10.17 -8.97
N ARG A 95 10.65 -10.43 -7.72
CA ARG A 95 9.95 -9.94 -6.52
C ARG A 95 9.94 -8.42 -6.48
N ARG A 96 11.08 -7.75 -6.68
CA ARG A 96 11.17 -6.29 -6.72
C ARG A 96 10.18 -5.69 -7.73
N ARG A 97 10.13 -6.22 -8.96
CA ARG A 97 9.17 -5.78 -9.99
C ARG A 97 7.71 -5.98 -9.55
N ALA A 98 7.40 -7.10 -8.89
CA ALA A 98 6.06 -7.37 -8.39
C ALA A 98 5.68 -6.43 -7.23
N LEU A 99 6.60 -6.17 -6.29
CA LEU A 99 6.42 -5.19 -5.21
C LEU A 99 6.17 -3.78 -5.77
N LYS A 100 6.93 -3.38 -6.80
CA LYS A 100 6.71 -2.11 -7.53
C LYS A 100 5.31 -2.02 -8.11
N ARG A 101 4.81 -3.08 -8.78
CA ARG A 101 3.45 -3.11 -9.32
C ARG A 101 2.41 -3.03 -8.22
N PHE A 102 2.55 -3.84 -7.16
CA PHE A 102 1.67 -3.83 -6.00
C PHE A 102 1.53 -2.41 -5.43
N VAL A 103 2.64 -1.77 -5.07
CA VAL A 103 2.58 -0.47 -4.39
C VAL A 103 2.08 0.65 -5.29
N ASN A 104 2.37 0.61 -6.60
CA ASN A 104 1.80 1.59 -7.55
C ASN A 104 0.29 1.40 -7.72
N LEU A 105 -0.21 0.16 -7.78
CA LEU A 105 -1.66 -0.09 -7.84
C LEU A 105 -2.35 0.43 -6.59
N VAL A 106 -1.76 0.20 -5.41
CA VAL A 106 -2.29 0.72 -4.14
C VAL A 106 -2.23 2.24 -4.11
N ALA A 107 -1.09 2.85 -4.41
CA ALA A 107 -0.89 4.30 -4.33
C ALA A 107 -1.73 5.11 -5.33
N ARG A 108 -2.20 4.47 -6.41
CA ARG A 108 -3.05 5.08 -7.44
C ARG A 108 -4.54 4.77 -7.26
N HIS A 109 -4.89 3.83 -6.37
CA HIS A 109 -6.27 3.50 -6.09
C HIS A 109 -6.94 4.63 -5.31
N PRO A 110 -8.11 5.17 -5.73
CA PRO A 110 -8.71 6.38 -5.16
C PRO A 110 -8.90 6.40 -3.65
N LEU A 111 -9.13 5.23 -3.05
CA LEU A 111 -9.40 5.10 -1.61
C LEU A 111 -8.21 4.60 -0.81
N PHE A 112 -7.28 3.88 -1.44
CA PHE A 112 -6.06 3.48 -0.75
C PHE A 112 -5.06 4.63 -0.73
N SER A 113 -5.04 5.46 -1.79
CA SER A 113 -4.15 6.62 -1.94
C SER A 113 -4.30 7.66 -0.84
N GLU A 114 -5.50 7.78 -0.28
CA GLU A 114 -5.81 8.74 0.79
C GLU A 114 -5.70 8.13 2.19
N ASP A 115 -5.41 6.83 2.30
CA ASP A 115 -5.40 6.16 3.59
C ASP A 115 -4.09 6.41 4.36
N VAL A 116 -4.22 6.58 5.68
CA VAL A 116 -3.09 6.76 6.59
C VAL A 116 -2.12 5.58 6.57
N VAL A 117 -2.60 4.36 6.36
CA VAL A 117 -1.77 3.15 6.33
C VAL A 117 -0.79 3.22 5.16
N LEU A 118 -1.23 3.68 3.97
CA LEU A 118 -0.34 3.88 2.81
C LEU A 118 0.67 4.99 3.09
N LYS A 119 0.21 6.13 3.64
CA LYS A 119 1.10 7.26 3.98
C LYS A 119 2.21 6.80 4.93
N LEU A 120 1.85 6.11 6.02
CA LEU A 120 2.81 5.54 6.96
C LEU A 120 3.77 4.57 6.26
N PHE A 121 3.26 3.66 5.44
CA PHE A 121 4.09 2.72 4.71
C PHE A 121 5.12 3.40 3.80
N LEU A 122 4.77 4.52 3.15
CA LEU A 122 5.63 5.22 2.20
C LEU A 122 6.53 6.30 2.81
N SER A 123 6.20 6.85 3.99
CA SER A 123 6.92 7.99 4.56
C SER A 123 7.60 7.76 5.92
N PHE A 124 7.27 6.68 6.64
CA PHE A 124 7.86 6.44 7.97
C PHE A 124 9.24 5.77 7.88
N SER A 125 10.30 6.42 8.36
CA SER A 125 11.68 5.90 8.29
C SER A 125 12.11 5.01 9.46
N GLY A 126 11.28 4.86 10.50
CA GLY A 126 11.60 4.03 11.67
C GLY A 126 11.57 2.53 11.38
N SER A 127 12.29 1.76 12.20
CA SER A 127 12.42 0.29 12.07
C SER A 127 11.18 -0.49 12.51
N ASP A 128 10.27 0.15 13.24
CA ASP A 128 9.05 -0.41 13.81
C ASP A 128 7.80 -0.20 12.93
N VAL A 129 7.99 -0.01 11.62
CA VAL A 129 6.89 0.27 10.67
C VAL A 129 5.73 -0.73 10.79
N GLN A 130 6.01 -2.02 11.02
CA GLN A 130 4.96 -3.04 11.15
C GLN A 130 4.03 -2.78 12.33
N ASN A 131 4.56 -2.30 13.46
CA ASN A 131 3.77 -1.96 14.64
C ASN A 131 2.93 -0.70 14.37
N LYS A 132 3.55 0.33 13.77
CA LYS A 132 2.86 1.57 13.37
C LYS A 132 1.68 1.32 12.42
N LEU A 133 1.86 0.41 11.46
CA LEU A 133 0.78 0.01 10.55
C LEU A 133 -0.38 -0.64 11.31
N LYS A 134 -0.08 -1.59 12.20
CA LYS A 134 -1.10 -2.28 13.02
C LYS A 134 -1.83 -1.33 13.96
N GLU A 135 -1.10 -0.47 14.67
CA GLU A 135 -1.67 0.57 15.55
C GLU A 135 -2.63 1.48 14.78
N SER A 136 -2.22 1.92 13.58
CA SER A 136 -3.05 2.82 12.75
C SER A 136 -4.31 2.15 12.19
N ALA A 137 -4.28 0.85 11.96
CA ALA A 137 -5.42 0.10 11.43
C ALA A 137 -6.44 -0.28 12.52
N GLN A 138 -5.98 -0.61 13.72
CA GLN A 138 -6.83 -1.04 14.83
C GLN A 138 -7.80 0.04 15.33
N CYS A 139 -7.43 1.31 15.20
CA CYS A 139 -8.20 2.42 15.78
C CYS A 139 -9.46 2.81 14.98
N VAL A 140 -9.62 2.33 13.75
CA VAL A 140 -10.58 2.90 12.78
C VAL A 140 -11.73 1.94 12.42
N GLY A 141 -11.57 0.63 12.64
CA GLY A 141 -12.51 -0.38 12.10
C GLY A 141 -12.42 -0.49 10.57
N ASP A 142 -13.29 -1.30 9.96
CA ASP A 142 -13.30 -1.49 8.52
C ASP A 142 -14.03 -0.35 7.76
N GLU A 143 -13.99 -0.41 6.43
CA GLU A 143 -14.62 0.57 5.55
C GLU A 143 -16.14 0.69 5.77
N PHE A 144 -16.83 -0.40 6.15
CA PHE A 144 -18.27 -0.34 6.40
C PHE A 144 -18.59 0.47 7.64
N MET A 145 -17.81 0.28 8.72
CA MET A 145 -17.97 1.03 9.97
C MET A 145 -17.76 2.54 9.79
N ASN A 146 -16.94 2.93 8.79
CA ASN A 146 -16.65 4.33 8.47
C ASN A 146 -17.54 4.91 7.37
N CYS A 147 -18.42 4.11 6.77
CA CYS A 147 -19.26 4.55 5.67
C CYS A 147 -20.46 5.38 6.18
N LYS A 148 -20.47 6.69 5.84
CA LYS A 148 -21.56 7.61 6.18
C LYS A 148 -22.94 7.20 5.62
N LEU A 149 -22.95 6.38 4.57
CA LEU A 149 -24.20 5.85 4.00
C LEU A 149 -24.66 4.61 4.75
N ALA A 150 -23.73 3.73 5.15
CA ALA A 150 -24.05 2.51 5.91
C ALA A 150 -24.74 2.83 7.23
N THR A 151 -24.30 3.88 7.94
CA THR A 151 -24.93 4.31 9.20
C THR A 151 -26.38 4.80 9.02
N ARG A 152 -26.78 5.22 7.81
CA ARG A 152 -28.14 5.66 7.49
C ARG A 152 -29.09 4.51 7.14
N ALA A 153 -28.56 3.33 6.81
CA ALA A 153 -29.38 2.18 6.43
C ALA A 153 -30.20 1.60 7.61
N LYS A 154 -29.85 1.94 8.86
CA LYS A 154 -30.60 1.52 10.06
C LYS A 154 -31.98 2.16 10.22
N VAL A 155 -32.32 3.19 9.44
CA VAL A 155 -33.57 3.96 9.60
C VAL A 155 -34.74 3.38 8.78
N PHE A 156 -34.52 2.27 8.07
CA PHE A 156 -35.53 1.67 7.17
C PHE A 156 -36.03 0.29 7.62
N PHE A 157 -35.74 -0.13 8.85
CA PHE A 157 -36.27 -1.35 9.46
C PHE A 157 -36.80 -1.05 10.86
#